data_AF-A0A0R1QMM4-F1
#
_entry.id   AF-A0A0R1QMM4-F1
#
_cell.length_a   1.000
_cell.length_b   1.000
_cell.length_c   1.000
_cell.angle_alpha   90.00
_cell.angle_beta   90.00
_cell.angle_gamma   90.00
#
_symmetry.space_group_name_H-M   'P 1'
#
loop_
_entity.id
_entity.type
_entity.pdbx_description
1 polymer ?
#
loop_
_entity_poly.entity_id
_entity_poly.type
_entity_poly.pdbx_seq_one_letter_code
_entity_poly.pdbx_strand_id
1 'polypeptide(L)'
;MGILWTLAGWEKITGGAAGAVKGLLGNAVKNPVKGPTGKVLYPWFNSMLSAILPHYKGMSLMVSWGEFLVGLGLIFGCLTTAAVFFGLMMNFSYMLAGAISVNPEYIFLEYFIIIAGFNAGKIGLDYWVIPWIRTNIFKQTSHKSSIWD
;
A
#
# COMPACT_ATOMS: atom_id res chain seq x y z
N MET A 1 14.20 0.14 0.53
CA MET A 1 12.74 -0.02 0.64
C MET A 1 12.03 0.44 -0.62
N GLY A 2 11.93 1.75 -0.92
CA GLY A 2 11.21 2.24 -2.10
C GLY A 2 11.60 1.58 -3.44
N ILE A 3 12.90 1.51 -3.75
CA ILE A 3 13.41 0.85 -4.97
C ILE A 3 13.05 -0.63 -5.03
N LEU A 4 13.07 -1.34 -3.90
CA LEU A 4 12.71 -2.77 -3.84
C LEU A 4 11.23 -2.97 -4.14
N TRP A 5 10.35 -2.14 -3.57
CA TRP A 5 8.92 -2.15 -3.85
C TRP A 5 8.62 -1.84 -5.32
N THR A 6 9.31 -0.84 -5.90
CA THR A 6 9.16 -0.49 -7.31
C THR A 6 9.58 -1.64 -8.22
N LEU A 7 10.74 -2.26 -7.96
CA LEU A 7 11.22 -3.38 -8.77
C LEU A 7 10.32 -4.61 -8.63
N ALA A 8 9.87 -4.94 -7.41
CA ALA A 8 8.97 -6.07 -7.17
C ALA A 8 7.61 -5.88 -7.87
N GLY A 9 7.03 -4.67 -7.78
CA GLY A 9 5.80 -4.33 -8.49
C GLY A 9 5.99 -4.37 -10.02
N TRP A 10 7.12 -3.84 -10.50
CA TRP A 10 7.45 -3.83 -11.92
C TRP A 10 7.60 -5.25 -12.49
N GLU A 11 8.34 -6.11 -11.80
CA GLU A 11 8.53 -7.52 -12.20
C GLU A 11 7.19 -8.26 -12.26
N LYS A 12 6.29 -8.01 -11.30
CA LYS A 12 4.92 -8.58 -11.32
C LYS A 12 4.09 -8.02 -12.47
N ILE A 13 4.22 -6.74 -12.79
CA ILE A 13 3.52 -6.11 -13.91
C ILE A 13 3.99 -6.72 -15.25
N THR A 14 5.30 -6.82 -15.47
CA THR A 14 5.89 -7.33 -16.72
C THR A 14 5.80 -8.85 -16.85
N GLY A 15 5.80 -9.57 -15.72
CA GLY A 15 5.75 -11.05 -15.66
C GLY A 15 4.35 -11.65 -15.66
N GLY A 16 3.29 -10.82 -15.72
CA GLY A 16 1.90 -11.27 -15.72
C GLY A 16 1.16 -10.93 -14.43
N ALA A 17 0.79 -9.66 -14.29
CA ALA A 17 0.17 -9.09 -13.10
C ALA A 17 -1.07 -9.85 -12.60
N ALA A 18 -1.84 -10.45 -13.52
CA ALA A 18 -3.06 -11.19 -13.19
C ALA A 18 -2.81 -12.50 -12.42
N GLY A 19 -1.58 -13.02 -12.40
CA GLY A 19 -1.19 -14.25 -11.70
C GLY A 19 -0.31 -14.04 -10.46
N ALA A 20 0.20 -12.82 -10.26
CA ALA A 20 1.28 -12.52 -9.31
C ALA A 20 1.00 -12.96 -7.87
N VAL A 21 -0.27 -12.89 -7.42
CA VAL A 21 -0.66 -13.18 -6.04
C VAL A 21 -1.37 -14.54 -5.93
N LYS A 22 -1.68 -15.21 -7.06
CA LYS A 22 -2.41 -16.49 -7.06
C LYS A 22 -1.71 -17.56 -6.23
N GLY A 23 -0.38 -17.66 -6.35
CA GLY A 23 0.42 -18.61 -5.59
C GLY A 23 0.42 -18.29 -4.09
N LEU A 24 0.53 -17.01 -3.74
CA LEU A 24 0.51 -16.54 -2.35
C LEU A 24 -0.86 -16.74 -1.69
N LEU A 25 -1.95 -16.34 -2.37
CA LEU A 25 -3.33 -16.57 -1.93
C LEU A 25 -3.64 -18.06 -1.76
N GLY A 26 -3.28 -18.88 -2.76
CA GLY A 26 -3.51 -20.33 -2.73
C GLY A 26 -2.73 -21.03 -1.61
N ASN A 27 -1.49 -20.60 -1.34
CA ASN A 27 -0.70 -21.13 -0.24
C ASN A 27 -1.28 -20.72 1.12
N ALA A 28 -1.64 -19.44 1.29
CA ALA A 28 -2.21 -18.92 2.54
C ALA A 28 -3.54 -19.58 2.94
N VAL A 29 -4.39 -19.91 1.95
CA VAL A 29 -5.64 -20.66 2.19
C VAL A 29 -5.35 -22.12 2.55
N LYS A 30 -4.40 -22.78 1.88
CA LYS A 30 -4.05 -24.19 2.12
C LYS A 30 -3.27 -24.40 3.41
N ASN A 31 -2.39 -23.46 3.75
CA ASN A 31 -1.50 -23.49 4.91
C ASN A 31 -1.75 -22.25 5.79
N PRO A 32 -2.91 -22.17 6.46
CA PRO A 32 -3.16 -21.11 7.44
C PRO A 32 -2.08 -21.09 8.51
N VAL A 33 -1.83 -19.91 9.07
CA VAL A 33 -1.02 -19.77 10.28
C VAL A 33 -1.74 -20.47 11.44
N LYS A 34 -1.11 -21.51 11.99
CA LYS A 34 -1.65 -22.32 13.09
C LYS A 34 -0.88 -22.03 14.37
N GLY A 35 -1.61 -21.99 15.49
CA GLY A 35 -1.02 -21.82 16.82
C GLY A 35 -0.40 -23.13 17.35
N PRO A 36 0.21 -23.09 18.54
CA PRO A 36 0.84 -24.26 19.18
C PRO A 36 -0.12 -25.44 19.37
N THR A 37 -1.41 -25.16 19.45
CA THR A 37 -2.51 -26.13 19.59
C THR A 37 -3.07 -26.63 18.24
N GLY A 38 -2.46 -26.25 17.11
CA GLY A 38 -2.90 -26.63 15.76
C GLY A 38 -4.13 -25.87 15.24
N LYS A 39 -4.76 -25.03 16.05
CA LYS A 39 -5.88 -24.17 15.65
C LYS A 39 -5.41 -23.04 14.73
N VAL A 40 -6.21 -22.71 13.72
CA VAL A 40 -5.97 -21.54 12.87
C VAL A 40 -6.07 -20.27 13.72
N LEU A 41 -5.01 -19.46 13.73
CA LEU A 41 -4.93 -18.22 14.51
C LEU A 41 -5.86 -17.14 13.96
N TYR A 42 -6.01 -17.06 12.62
CA TYR A 42 -6.74 -15.99 11.94
C TYR A 42 -7.83 -16.55 10.99
N PRO A 43 -8.89 -17.18 11.53
CA PRO A 43 -9.93 -17.80 10.71
C PRO A 43 -10.71 -16.79 9.85
N TRP A 44 -10.91 -15.57 10.34
CA TRP A 44 -11.53 -14.47 9.59
C TRP A 44 -10.73 -14.10 8.34
N PHE A 45 -9.39 -14.10 8.45
CA PHE A 45 -8.49 -13.75 7.36
C PHE A 45 -8.47 -14.86 6.31
N ASN A 46 -8.39 -16.13 6.73
CA ASN A 46 -8.50 -17.27 5.81
C ASN A 46 -9.84 -17.31 5.07
N SER A 47 -10.94 -16.94 5.73
CA SER A 47 -12.26 -16.83 5.10
C SER A 47 -12.28 -15.72 4.04
N MET A 48 -11.73 -14.55 4.37
CA MET A 48 -11.57 -13.44 3.42
C MET A 48 -10.72 -13.84 2.21
N LEU A 49 -9.57 -14.50 2.42
CA LEU A 49 -8.73 -14.96 1.32
C LEU A 49 -9.45 -15.99 0.44
N SER A 50 -10.26 -16.87 1.03
CA SER A 50 -11.06 -17.85 0.30
C SER A 50 -12.12 -17.18 -0.58
N ALA A 51 -12.70 -16.06 -0.15
CA ALA A 51 -13.63 -15.26 -0.95
C ALA A 51 -12.93 -14.48 -2.08
N ILE A 52 -11.67 -14.10 -1.89
CA ILE A 52 -10.84 -13.39 -2.87
C ILE A 52 -10.26 -14.36 -3.92
N LEU A 53 -10.01 -15.62 -3.56
CA LEU A 53 -9.37 -16.61 -4.42
C LEU A 53 -10.03 -16.81 -5.80
N PRO A 54 -11.37 -16.84 -5.95
CA PRO A 54 -12.02 -16.92 -7.27
C PRO A 54 -11.75 -15.67 -8.13
N HIS A 55 -11.55 -14.52 -7.50
CA HIS A 55 -11.34 -13.21 -8.12
C HIS A 55 -9.85 -12.79 -8.09
N TYR A 56 -8.93 -13.75 -7.98
CA TYR A 56 -7.50 -13.51 -7.79
C TYR A 56 -6.87 -12.58 -8.84
N LYS A 57 -7.41 -12.52 -10.06
CA LYS A 57 -6.88 -11.68 -11.14
C LYS A 57 -6.98 -10.19 -10.81
N GLY A 58 -8.14 -9.76 -10.31
CA GLY A 58 -8.36 -8.36 -9.92
C GLY A 58 -7.50 -7.97 -8.72
N MET A 59 -7.42 -8.85 -7.72
CA MET A 59 -6.55 -8.65 -6.56
C MET A 59 -5.07 -8.61 -6.95
N SER A 60 -4.63 -9.50 -7.84
CA SER A 60 -3.23 -9.55 -8.26
C SER A 60 -2.82 -8.30 -9.03
N LEU A 61 -3.71 -7.75 -9.87
CA LEU A 61 -3.51 -6.46 -10.52
C LEU A 61 -3.39 -5.33 -9.49
N MET A 62 -4.34 -5.24 -8.55
CA MET A 62 -4.35 -4.21 -7.52
C MET A 62 -3.08 -4.24 -6.65
N VAL A 63 -2.64 -5.43 -6.24
CA VAL A 63 -1.41 -5.61 -5.45
C VAL A 63 -0.18 -5.23 -6.27
N SER A 64 -0.05 -5.71 -7.51
CA SER A 64 1.13 -5.43 -8.35
C SER A 64 1.28 -3.92 -8.62
N TRP A 65 0.18 -3.23 -8.93
CA TRP A 65 0.17 -1.78 -9.07
C TRP A 65 0.38 -1.05 -7.74
N GLY A 66 -0.16 -1.56 -6.65
CA GLY A 66 0.04 -1.03 -5.30
C GLY A 66 1.51 -1.05 -4.89
N GLU A 67 2.20 -2.17 -5.09
CA GLU A 67 3.64 -2.31 -4.80
C GLU A 67 4.47 -1.33 -5.63
N PHE A 68 4.17 -1.22 -6.92
CA PHE A 68 4.86 -0.30 -7.81
C PHE A 68 4.66 1.16 -7.38
N LEU A 69 3.41 1.58 -7.16
CA LEU A 69 3.05 2.95 -6.77
C LEU A 69 3.56 3.33 -5.38
N VAL A 70 3.51 2.40 -4.41
CA VAL A 70 4.10 2.61 -3.08
C VAL A 70 5.61 2.82 -3.19
N GLY A 71 6.29 1.99 -3.99
CA GLY A 71 7.73 2.16 -4.24
C GLY A 71 8.06 3.52 -4.85
N LEU A 72 7.29 3.95 -5.85
CA LEU A 72 7.45 5.27 -6.45
C LEU A 72 7.17 6.41 -5.45
N GLY A 73 6.13 6.29 -4.62
CA GLY A 73 5.81 7.28 -3.57
C GLY A 73 6.93 7.42 -2.54
N LEU A 74 7.58 6.31 -2.17
CA LEU A 74 8.75 6.32 -1.28
C LEU A 74 10.01 6.91 -1.93
N ILE A 75 10.18 6.77 -3.25
CA ILE A 75 11.33 7.31 -3.98
C ILE A 75 11.17 8.81 -4.24
N PHE A 76 10.00 9.23 -4.74
CA PHE A 76 9.74 10.63 -5.11
C PHE A 76 9.31 11.50 -3.93
N GLY A 77 8.93 10.88 -2.80
CA GLY A 77 8.49 11.61 -1.61
C GLY A 77 7.14 12.33 -1.77
N CYS A 78 6.36 11.99 -2.80
CA CYS A 78 4.96 12.43 -2.96
C CYS A 78 4.03 11.36 -2.39
N LEU A 79 3.00 11.77 -1.65
CA LEU A 79 2.09 10.89 -0.92
C LEU A 79 2.83 9.92 0.02
N THR A 80 3.95 10.33 0.62
CA THR A 80 4.80 9.45 1.46
C THR A 80 3.97 8.79 2.57
N THR A 81 3.07 9.53 3.22
CA THR A 81 2.19 8.98 4.27
C THR A 81 1.28 7.88 3.75
N ALA A 82 0.69 8.06 2.55
CA ALA A 82 -0.16 7.03 1.95
C ALA A 82 0.67 5.82 1.48
N ALA A 83 1.83 6.06 0.86
CA ALA A 83 2.73 5.01 0.41
C ALA A 83 3.17 4.10 1.57
N VAL A 84 3.58 4.68 2.71
CA VAL A 84 4.00 3.90 3.88
C VAL A 84 2.81 3.21 4.53
N PHE A 85 1.63 3.85 4.61
CA PHE A 85 0.42 3.21 5.12
C PHE A 85 0.03 1.96 4.32
N PHE A 86 0.01 2.06 2.98
CA PHE A 86 -0.30 0.92 2.12
C PHE A 86 0.82 -0.13 2.11
N GLY A 87 2.09 0.28 2.20
CA GLY A 87 3.23 -0.62 2.39
C GLY A 87 3.09 -1.48 3.65
N LEU A 88 2.77 -0.84 4.78
CA LEU A 88 2.50 -1.52 6.05
C LEU A 88 1.32 -2.49 5.93
N MET A 89 0.21 -2.04 5.35
CA MET A 89 -0.98 -2.87 5.17
C MET A 89 -0.67 -4.14 4.35
N MET A 90 0.16 -4.03 3.30
CA MET A 90 0.61 -5.18 2.52
C MET A 90 1.55 -6.08 3.31
N ASN A 91 2.53 -5.53 4.04
CA ASN A 91 3.41 -6.32 4.90
C ASN A 91 2.64 -7.11 5.96
N PHE A 92 1.67 -6.47 6.62
CA PHE A 92 0.77 -7.16 7.55
C PHE A 92 -0.03 -8.26 6.86
N SER A 93 -0.56 -8.00 5.67
CA SER A 93 -1.31 -8.99 4.91
C SER A 93 -0.45 -10.20 4.52
N TYR A 94 0.81 -10.00 4.16
CA TYR A 94 1.76 -11.08 3.85
C TYR A 94 2.16 -11.89 5.10
N MET A 95 2.33 -11.23 6.24
CA MET A 95 2.60 -11.91 7.51
C MET A 95 1.40 -12.75 7.97
N LEU A 96 0.18 -12.22 7.86
CA LEU A 96 -1.07 -12.96 8.14
C LEU A 96 -1.28 -14.12 7.16
N ALA A 97 -0.79 -13.99 5.92
CA ALA A 97 -0.79 -15.05 4.91
C ALA A 97 0.27 -16.14 5.16
N GLY A 98 1.12 -15.99 6.19
CA GLY A 98 2.18 -16.95 6.52
C GLY A 98 3.41 -16.87 5.62
N ALA A 99 3.62 -15.74 4.91
CA ALA A 99 4.84 -15.53 4.14
C ALA A 99 6.04 -15.33 5.07
N ILE A 100 6.89 -16.34 5.19
CA ILE A 100 8.06 -16.39 6.09
C ILE A 100 9.11 -15.31 5.74
N SER A 101 9.11 -14.80 4.51
CA SER A 101 10.10 -13.83 4.02
C SER A 101 9.82 -12.37 4.40
N VAL A 102 8.73 -12.08 5.11
CA VAL A 102 8.43 -10.73 5.61
C VAL A 102 9.21 -10.53 6.90
N ASN A 103 10.39 -9.94 6.81
CA ASN A 103 11.17 -9.59 8.00
C ASN A 103 10.38 -8.58 8.84
N PRO A 104 10.08 -8.86 10.13
CA PRO A 104 9.42 -7.90 11.04
C PRO A 104 10.14 -6.55 11.12
N GLU A 105 11.43 -6.54 10.79
CA GLU A 105 12.27 -5.36 10.62
C GLU A 105 11.68 -4.35 9.61
N TYR A 106 11.01 -4.80 8.56
CA TYR A 106 10.37 -3.90 7.58
C TYR A 106 9.16 -3.18 8.17
N ILE A 107 8.34 -3.88 8.95
CA ILE A 107 7.23 -3.26 9.68
C ILE A 107 7.76 -2.27 10.71
N PHE A 108 8.87 -2.62 11.39
CA PHE A 108 9.52 -1.73 12.36
C PHE A 108 10.07 -0.47 11.70
N LEU A 109 10.77 -0.58 10.57
CA LEU A 109 11.28 0.55 9.79
C LEU A 109 10.15 1.42 9.22
N GLU A 110 9.09 0.80 8.69
CA GLU A 110 7.93 1.50 8.15
C GLU A 110 7.16 2.27 9.25
N TYR A 111 7.15 1.79 10.49
CA TYR A 111 6.61 2.53 11.63
C TYR A 111 7.37 3.83 11.89
N PHE A 112 8.71 3.80 11.86
CA PHE A 112 9.52 5.02 11.96
C PHE A 112 9.32 5.94 10.75
N ILE A 113 9.14 5.39 9.55
CA ILE A 113 8.89 6.19 8.35
C ILE A 113 7.48 6.79 8.37
N ILE A 114 6.46 6.17 8.98
CA ILE A 114 5.15 6.83 9.19
C ILE A 114 5.27 8.01 10.15
N ILE A 115 5.98 7.84 11.27
CA ILE A 115 6.17 8.91 12.26
C ILE A 115 7.00 10.05 11.66
N ALA A 116 8.08 9.70 10.97
CA ALA A 116 8.92 10.65 10.23
C ALA A 116 8.17 11.24 9.03
N GLY A 117 7.27 10.50 8.39
CA GLY A 117 6.44 10.85 7.24
C GLY A 117 5.32 11.82 7.59
N PHE A 118 4.74 11.71 8.79
CA PHE A 118 3.84 12.74 9.33
C PHE A 118 4.57 14.08 9.50
N ASN A 119 5.88 14.04 9.82
CA ASN A 119 6.72 15.22 9.91
C ASN A 119 7.28 15.64 8.53
N ALA A 120 7.52 14.70 7.63
CA ALA A 120 7.94 14.93 6.26
C ALA A 120 6.78 15.35 5.36
N GLY A 121 5.51 15.19 5.74
CA GLY A 121 4.39 15.85 5.07
C GLY A 121 4.47 17.38 5.13
N LYS A 122 5.28 17.92 6.05
CA LYS A 122 5.66 19.35 6.09
C LYS A 122 6.88 19.71 5.22
N ILE A 123 7.65 18.75 4.68
CA ILE A 123 8.96 18.99 4.04
C ILE A 123 9.17 18.23 2.71
N GLY A 124 8.43 17.15 2.47
CA GLY A 124 8.42 16.32 1.26
C GLY A 124 7.55 16.94 0.17
N LEU A 125 7.50 16.30 -1.00
CA LEU A 125 6.85 16.86 -2.20
C LEU A 125 5.37 17.22 -1.98
N ASP A 126 4.69 16.62 -0.98
CA ASP A 126 3.33 16.99 -0.57
C ASP A 126 3.21 18.45 -0.06
N TYR A 127 4.29 19.03 0.49
CA TYR A 127 4.37 20.46 0.81
C TYR A 127 4.38 21.33 -0.45
N TRP A 128 4.84 20.83 -1.60
CA TRP A 128 4.86 21.54 -2.89
C TRP A 128 3.61 21.28 -3.75
N VAL A 129 3.08 20.06 -3.71
CA VAL A 129 1.92 19.66 -4.52
C VAL A 129 0.62 20.28 -3.98
N ILE A 130 0.44 20.37 -2.66
CA ILE A 130 -0.78 20.93 -2.06
C ILE A 130 -0.96 22.44 -2.38
N PRO A 131 0.06 23.31 -2.27
CA PRO A 131 -0.03 24.69 -2.74
C PRO A 131 -0.27 24.78 -4.24
N TRP A 132 0.42 23.96 -5.06
CA TRP A 132 0.29 24.00 -6.51
C TRP A 132 -1.11 23.63 -7.00
N ILE A 133 -1.73 22.60 -6.40
CA ILE A 133 -3.14 22.23 -6.67
C ILE A 133 -4.10 23.33 -6.18
N ARG A 134 -3.86 23.89 -5.00
CA ARG A 134 -4.69 24.97 -4.44
C ARG A 134 -4.65 26.24 -5.29
N THR A 135 -3.50 26.56 -5.88
CA THR A 135 -3.32 27.76 -6.72
C THR A 135 -3.89 27.60 -8.12
N ASN A 136 -3.81 26.40 -8.71
CA ASN A 136 -4.22 26.17 -10.11
C ASN A 136 -5.63 25.59 -10.29
N ILE A 137 -6.16 24.85 -9.30
CA ILE A 137 -7.47 24.18 -9.43
C ILE A 137 -8.58 24.94 -8.70
N PHE A 138 -8.32 25.56 -7.54
CA PHE A 138 -9.33 26.27 -6.74
C PHE A 138 -9.42 27.78 -7.02
N LYS A 139 -8.97 28.25 -8.18
CA LYS A 139 -9.19 29.62 -8.66
C LYS A 139 -10.60 29.78 -9.26
N GLN A 140 -11.64 29.38 -8.53
CA GLN A 140 -13.02 29.68 -8.92
C GLN A 140 -13.66 30.62 -7.88
N THR A 141 -13.68 31.89 -8.30
CA THR A 141 -14.81 32.82 -8.17
C THR A 141 -15.09 33.40 -6.79
N SER A 142 -14.19 34.23 -6.26
CA SER A 142 -14.61 35.31 -5.35
C SER A 142 -15.11 36.50 -6.18
N HIS A 143 -16.32 36.41 -6.73
CA HIS A 143 -17.04 37.60 -7.20
C HIS A 143 -17.52 38.34 -5.94
N LYS A 144 -16.77 39.35 -5.53
CA LYS A 144 -17.12 40.23 -4.41
C LYS A 144 -18.24 41.15 -4.92
N SER A 145 -19.51 40.84 -4.66
CA SER A 145 -20.58 41.81 -4.87
C SER A 145 -20.48 42.86 -3.76
N SER A 146 -19.99 44.04 -4.12
CA SER A 146 -20.18 45.27 -3.35
C SER A 146 -21.68 45.58 -3.35
N ILE A 147 -22.35 45.39 -2.21
CA ILE A 147 -23.75 45.79 -2.00
C ILE A 147 -23.73 47.11 -1.22
N TRP A 148 -23.05 48.12 -1.75
CA TRP A 148 -23.10 49.52 -1.27
C TRP A 148 -22.71 50.47 -2.41
N ASP A 149 -23.53 50.53 -3.46
CA ASP A 149 -23.67 51.65 -4.40
C ASP A 149 -25.17 51.76 -4.75
#